data_AF-A0A7C0VE79-F1
#
_entry.id   AF-A0A7C0VE79-F1
#
_cell.length_a   1.000
_cell.length_b   1.000
_cell.length_c   1.000
_cell.angle_alpha   90.00
_cell.angle_beta   90.00
_cell.angle_gamma   90.00
#
_symmetry.space_group_name_H-M   'P 1'
#
loop_
_entity.id
_entity.type
_entity.pdbx_description
1 polymer ?
#
loop_
_entity_poly.entity_id
_entity_poly.type
_entity_poly.pdbx_seq_one_letter_code
_entity_poly.pdbx_strand_id
1 'polypeptide(L)'
;MLRVKMPPHYVDYFQELEDKLNQLYQVATEARAKGLDPATVVEVAITSDIAERIEKLIGPQGITERMRELESLDRREMSFKIAREIVLGRFGVMEREKAADQAVRTALAILTEGVTIAPIEGIPEIKIKSNPDGSQYLALY
;
A
#
# COMPACT_ATOMS: atom_id res chain seq x y z
N MET A 1 -14.21 1.60 -12.60
CA MET A 1 -12.84 1.72 -12.05
C MET A 1 -11.77 2.15 -13.08
N LEU A 2 -12.08 2.85 -14.18
CA LEU A 2 -11.06 3.32 -15.16
C LEU A 2 -11.46 4.70 -15.73
N ARG A 3 -10.61 5.73 -15.55
CA ARG A 3 -10.78 7.08 -16.13
C ARG A 3 -10.03 7.25 -17.47
N VAL A 4 -9.82 6.15 -18.19
CA VAL A 4 -9.16 6.18 -19.50
C VAL A 4 -10.24 6.10 -20.58
N LYS A 5 -10.15 6.97 -21.59
CA LYS A 5 -11.05 6.91 -22.74
C LYS A 5 -10.70 5.67 -23.55
N MET A 6 -11.51 4.61 -23.43
CA MET A 6 -11.27 3.32 -24.06
C MET A 6 -12.24 3.09 -25.22
N PRO A 7 -11.81 2.36 -26.28
CA PRO A 7 -12.74 1.85 -27.28
C PRO A 7 -13.82 0.95 -26.64
N PRO A 8 -15.04 0.89 -27.19
CA PRO A 8 -16.14 0.11 -26.59
C PRO A 8 -15.79 -1.36 -26.30
N HIS A 9 -15.09 -2.02 -27.22
CA HIS A 9 -14.69 -3.43 -27.04
C HIS A 9 -13.74 -3.67 -25.85
N TYR A 10 -12.93 -2.68 -25.47
CA TYR A 10 -12.10 -2.78 -24.26
C TYR A 10 -12.95 -2.60 -23.00
N VAL A 11 -13.96 -1.73 -23.03
CA VAL A 11 -14.90 -1.56 -21.91
C VAL A 11 -15.62 -2.88 -21.64
N ASP A 12 -16.17 -3.49 -22.69
CA ASP A 12 -16.89 -4.77 -22.58
C ASP A 12 -15.97 -5.88 -22.05
N TYR A 13 -14.73 -5.96 -22.57
CA TYR A 13 -13.72 -6.92 -22.11
C TYR A 13 -13.38 -6.77 -20.62
N PHE A 14 -13.08 -5.53 -20.17
CA PHE A 14 -12.76 -5.31 -18.76
C PHE A 14 -13.96 -5.53 -17.84
N GLN A 15 -15.17 -5.19 -18.28
CA GLN A 15 -16.39 -5.47 -17.52
C GLN A 15 -16.59 -6.97 -17.34
N GLU A 16 -16.40 -7.78 -18.40
CA GLU A 16 -16.49 -9.24 -18.31
C GLU A 16 -15.47 -9.82 -17.31
N LEU A 17 -14.24 -9.31 -17.31
CA LEU A 17 -13.22 -9.71 -16.34
C LEU A 17 -13.60 -9.34 -14.91
N GLU A 18 -14.08 -8.12 -14.69
CA GLU A 18 -14.50 -7.63 -13.37
C GLU A 18 -15.69 -8.43 -12.84
N ASP A 19 -16.68 -8.74 -13.67
CA ASP A 19 -17.85 -9.53 -13.29
C ASP A 19 -17.45 -10.96 -12.89
N LYS A 20 -16.58 -11.61 -13.68
CA LYS A 20 -16.06 -12.95 -13.35
C LYS A 20 -15.22 -12.95 -12.07
N LEU A 21 -14.37 -11.94 -11.89
CA LEU A 21 -13.59 -11.77 -10.66
C LEU A 21 -14.51 -11.63 -9.44
N ASN A 22 -15.55 -10.80 -9.53
CA ASN A 22 -16.50 -10.57 -8.44
C ASN A 22 -17.29 -11.84 -8.09
N GLN A 23 -17.71 -12.62 -9.09
CA GLN A 23 -18.36 -13.92 -8.88
C GLN A 23 -17.44 -14.88 -8.11
N LEU A 24 -16.17 -15.00 -8.51
CA LEU A 24 -15.21 -15.86 -7.82
C LEU A 24 -14.91 -15.35 -6.39
N TYR A 25 -14.83 -14.03 -6.21
CA TYR A 25 -14.60 -13.43 -4.91
C TYR A 25 -15.75 -13.68 -3.94
N GLN A 26 -17.00 -13.67 -4.43
CA GLN A 26 -18.16 -14.02 -3.63
C GLN A 26 -18.10 -15.48 -3.16
N VAL A 27 -17.78 -16.42 -4.06
CA VAL A 27 -17.60 -17.84 -3.71
C VAL A 27 -16.51 -18.01 -2.64
N ALA A 28 -15.37 -17.32 -2.78
CA ALA A 28 -14.30 -17.33 -1.79
C ALA A 28 -14.75 -16.74 -0.45
N THR A 29 -15.56 -15.68 -0.46
CA THR A 29 -16.10 -15.04 0.74
C THR A 29 -17.04 -15.99 1.50
N GLU A 30 -17.96 -16.63 0.80
CA GLU A 30 -18.87 -17.63 1.38
C GLU A 30 -18.11 -18.84 1.93
N ALA A 31 -17.03 -19.27 1.28
CA ALA A 31 -16.17 -20.34 1.76
C ALA A 31 -15.43 -19.95 3.05
N ARG A 32 -14.75 -18.79 3.05
CA ARG A 32 -13.98 -18.28 4.21
C ARG A 32 -14.88 -18.04 5.43
N ALA A 33 -16.11 -17.58 5.22
CA ALA A 33 -17.09 -17.36 6.28
C ALA A 33 -17.47 -18.64 7.07
N LYS A 34 -17.18 -19.83 6.54
CA LYS A 34 -17.38 -21.11 7.27
C LYS A 34 -16.37 -21.31 8.40
N GLY A 35 -15.30 -20.52 8.48
CA GLY A 35 -14.31 -20.58 9.56
C GLY A 35 -13.44 -21.84 9.55
N LEU A 36 -13.25 -22.44 8.37
CA LEU A 36 -12.41 -23.64 8.19
C LEU A 36 -10.96 -23.31 7.81
N ASP A 37 -10.67 -22.05 7.52
CA ASP A 37 -9.37 -21.51 7.14
C ASP A 37 -8.81 -20.56 8.23
N PRO A 38 -7.52 -20.18 8.20
CA PRO A 38 -6.92 -19.29 9.21
C PRO A 38 -7.59 -17.92 9.38
N ALA A 39 -8.32 -17.46 8.36
CA ALA A 39 -9.08 -16.22 8.37
C ALA A 39 -10.52 -16.46 7.88
N THR A 40 -11.49 -15.79 8.50
CA THR A 40 -12.91 -15.87 8.13
C THR A 40 -13.31 -14.93 6.99
N VAL A 41 -12.34 -14.21 6.44
CA VAL A 41 -12.50 -13.26 5.34
C VAL A 41 -11.49 -13.58 4.24
N VAL A 42 -11.76 -13.13 3.02
CA VAL A 42 -10.78 -13.22 1.92
C VAL A 42 -9.62 -12.27 2.21
N GLU A 43 -8.41 -12.82 2.30
CA GLU A 43 -7.18 -12.07 2.62
C GLU A 43 -6.62 -11.31 1.41
N VAL A 44 -6.91 -11.78 0.19
CA VAL A 44 -6.46 -11.14 -1.06
C VAL A 44 -7.34 -9.94 -1.36
N ALA A 45 -6.79 -8.73 -1.27
CA ALA A 45 -7.52 -7.52 -1.61
C ALA A 45 -7.53 -7.23 -3.12
N ILE A 46 -8.71 -6.91 -3.68
CA ILE A 46 -8.83 -6.40 -5.06
C ILE A 46 -8.46 -4.92 -5.08
N THR A 47 -7.61 -4.51 -6.02
CA THR A 47 -7.15 -3.12 -6.21
C THR A 47 -7.11 -2.75 -7.68
N SER A 48 -7.42 -1.50 -8.02
CA SER A 48 -7.43 -1.06 -9.43
C SER A 48 -6.14 -0.43 -9.91
N ASP A 49 -5.37 0.19 -9.02
CA ASP A 49 -4.15 0.91 -9.38
C ASP A 49 -3.04 0.74 -8.33
N ILE A 50 -1.89 1.35 -8.58
CA ILE A 50 -0.72 1.32 -7.69
C ILE A 50 -1.02 1.99 -6.34
N ALA A 51 -1.82 3.06 -6.34
CA ALA A 51 -2.10 3.84 -5.15
C ALA A 51 -2.99 3.05 -4.17
N GLU A 52 -4.06 2.44 -4.67
CA GLU A 52 -4.91 1.53 -3.89
C GLU A 52 -4.15 0.30 -3.40
N ARG A 53 -3.23 -0.23 -4.23
CA ARG A 53 -2.36 -1.35 -3.84
C ARG A 53 -1.49 -1.00 -2.65
N ILE A 54 -0.85 0.17 -2.67
CA ILE A 54 -0.01 0.65 -1.56
C ILE A 54 -0.87 0.88 -0.31
N GLU A 55 -2.02 1.53 -0.44
CA GLU A 55 -2.88 1.80 0.72
C GLU A 55 -3.39 0.51 1.37
N LYS A 56 -3.89 -0.46 0.59
CA LYS A 56 -4.45 -1.70 1.15
C LYS A 56 -3.38 -2.64 1.72
N LEU A 57 -2.17 -2.63 1.17
CA LEU A 57 -1.11 -3.54 1.60
C LEU A 57 -0.22 -2.95 2.71
N ILE A 58 -0.03 -1.63 2.71
CA ILE A 58 1.00 -0.95 3.53
C ILE A 58 0.41 0.24 4.27
N GLY A 59 -0.55 0.94 3.66
CA GLY A 59 -1.07 2.20 4.18
C GLY A 59 -0.10 3.37 3.99
N PRO A 60 -0.24 4.46 4.76
CA PRO A 60 -1.34 4.69 5.71
C PRO A 60 -2.66 5.01 5.00
N GLN A 61 -3.77 4.98 5.74
CA GLN A 61 -5.09 5.34 5.21
C GLN A 61 -5.10 6.79 4.65
N GLY A 62 -5.75 6.99 3.51
CA GLY A 62 -5.82 8.28 2.80
C GLY A 62 -4.64 8.55 1.86
N ILE A 63 -3.66 7.64 1.77
CA ILE A 63 -2.53 7.81 0.86
C ILE A 63 -2.94 7.76 -0.62
N THR A 64 -3.97 6.99 -0.99
CA THR A 64 -4.40 6.89 -2.40
C THR A 64 -4.76 8.25 -2.97
N GLU A 65 -5.55 9.01 -2.22
CA GLU A 65 -5.98 10.36 -2.59
C GLU A 65 -4.78 11.28 -2.70
N ARG A 66 -3.84 11.19 -1.75
CA ARG A 66 -2.64 12.01 -1.76
C ARG A 66 -1.70 11.69 -2.93
N MET A 67 -1.55 10.41 -3.30
CA MET A 67 -0.75 10.04 -4.46
C MET A 67 -1.34 10.59 -5.75
N ARG A 68 -2.67 10.59 -5.87
CA ARG A 68 -3.38 11.20 -7.02
C ARG A 68 -3.18 12.72 -7.08
N GLU A 69 -3.20 13.41 -5.94
CA GLU A 69 -2.86 14.84 -5.88
C GLU A 69 -1.40 15.15 -6.30
N LEU A 70 -0.52 14.16 -6.22
CA LEU A 70 0.91 14.29 -6.51
C LEU A 70 1.31 13.66 -7.85
N GLU A 71 0.34 13.30 -8.69
CA GLU A 71 0.59 12.58 -9.96
C GLU A 71 1.52 13.32 -10.94
N SER A 72 1.67 14.65 -10.78
CA SER A 72 2.58 15.46 -11.57
C SER A 72 4.06 15.29 -11.19
N LEU A 73 4.35 14.76 -10.00
CA LEU A 73 5.70 14.48 -9.55
C LEU A 73 6.18 13.14 -10.10
N ASP A 74 7.49 13.00 -10.30
CA ASP A 74 8.02 11.67 -10.55
C ASP A 74 7.90 10.78 -9.31
N ARG A 75 8.06 9.46 -9.50
CA ARG A 75 7.89 8.48 -8.41
C ARG A 75 8.87 8.71 -7.26
N ARG A 76 10.10 9.13 -7.57
CA ARG A 76 11.15 9.36 -6.57
C ARG A 76 10.78 10.57 -5.72
N GLU A 77 10.45 11.69 -6.36
CA GLU A 77 10.01 12.90 -5.68
C GLU A 77 8.75 12.66 -4.82
N MET A 78 7.77 11.96 -5.39
CA MET A 78 6.56 11.56 -4.67
C MET A 78 6.89 10.73 -3.42
N SER A 79 7.78 9.74 -3.54
CA SER A 79 8.15 8.87 -2.41
C SER A 79 8.74 9.65 -1.23
N PHE A 80 9.67 10.59 -1.51
CA PHE A 80 10.26 11.43 -0.46
C PHE A 80 9.25 12.40 0.14
N LYS A 81 8.37 12.97 -0.70
CA LYS A 81 7.33 13.89 -0.25
C LYS A 81 6.34 13.20 0.67
N ILE A 82 5.87 12.02 0.30
CA ILE A 82 4.94 11.22 1.12
C ILE A 82 5.62 10.77 2.40
N ALA A 83 6.86 10.27 2.36
CA ALA A 83 7.61 9.92 3.57
C ALA A 83 7.68 11.10 4.56
N ARG A 84 7.97 12.31 4.05
CA ARG A 84 7.99 13.53 4.86
C ARG A 84 6.61 13.84 5.45
N GLU A 85 5.54 13.72 4.67
CA GLU A 85 4.18 14.01 5.14
C GLU A 85 3.71 12.99 6.20
N ILE A 86 4.14 11.73 6.10
CA ILE A 86 3.91 10.70 7.12
C ILE A 86 4.58 11.08 8.43
N VAL A 87 5.90 11.37 8.42
CA VAL A 87 6.62 11.70 9.66
C VAL A 87 6.17 13.02 10.29
N LEU A 88 5.60 13.95 9.50
CA LEU A 88 4.99 15.18 9.99
C LEU A 88 3.55 15.00 10.48
N GLY A 89 2.99 13.79 10.40
CA GLY A 89 1.69 13.45 10.97
C GLY A 89 0.48 13.79 10.08
N ARG A 90 0.66 14.03 8.76
CA ARG A 90 -0.46 14.31 7.84
C ARG A 90 -1.52 13.20 7.86
N PHE A 91 -1.09 11.95 8.01
CA PHE A 91 -1.94 10.76 8.02
C PHE A 91 -2.23 10.25 9.45
N GLY A 92 -2.11 11.13 10.44
CA GLY A 92 -2.19 10.80 11.86
C GLY A 92 -0.83 10.85 12.54
N VAL A 93 -0.81 11.33 13.79
CA VAL A 93 0.41 11.43 14.60
C VAL A 93 0.77 10.04 15.12
N MET A 94 2.03 9.65 14.95
CA MET A 94 2.57 8.37 15.40
C MET A 94 3.78 8.58 16.32
N GLU A 95 4.09 7.57 17.12
CA GLU A 95 5.39 7.51 17.81
C GLU A 95 6.51 7.51 16.76
N ARG A 96 7.66 8.12 17.08
CA ARG A 96 8.76 8.38 16.15
C ARG A 96 9.23 7.11 15.42
N GLU A 97 9.34 5.97 16.10
CA GLU A 97 9.75 4.72 15.46
C GLU A 97 8.69 4.19 14.50
N LYS A 98 7.39 4.25 14.88
CA LYS A 98 6.27 3.87 14.02
C LYS A 98 6.15 4.77 12.80
N ALA A 99 6.35 6.07 12.98
CA ALA A 99 6.36 7.04 11.87
C ALA A 99 7.49 6.73 10.88
N ALA A 100 8.68 6.39 11.38
CA ALA A 100 9.82 6.00 10.54
C ALA A 100 9.54 4.70 9.78
N ASP A 101 9.00 3.67 10.45
CA ASP A 101 8.66 2.40 9.80
C ASP A 101 7.63 2.59 8.68
N GLN A 102 6.51 3.26 8.98
CA GLN A 102 5.48 3.55 7.98
C GLN A 102 6.04 4.37 6.81
N ALA A 103 6.83 5.41 7.08
CA ALA A 103 7.40 6.26 6.05
C ALA A 103 8.36 5.50 5.12
N VAL A 104 9.23 4.64 5.68
CA VAL A 104 10.19 3.84 4.91
C VAL A 104 9.46 2.83 4.03
N ARG A 105 8.54 2.04 4.59
CA ARG A 105 7.79 1.02 3.83
C ARG A 105 6.97 1.64 2.71
N THR A 106 6.28 2.73 3.02
CA THR A 106 5.46 3.45 2.04
C THR A 106 6.30 4.04 0.91
N ALA A 107 7.42 4.70 1.24
CA ALA A 107 8.32 5.27 0.23
C ALA A 107 8.94 4.19 -0.65
N LEU A 108 9.39 3.08 -0.06
CA LEU A 108 9.93 1.95 -0.79
C LEU A 108 8.89 1.37 -1.75
N ALA A 109 7.64 1.23 -1.31
CA ALA A 109 6.55 0.73 -2.15
C ALA A 109 6.21 1.64 -3.32
N ILE A 110 6.25 2.97 -3.14
CA ILE A 110 6.06 3.92 -4.24
C ILE A 110 7.18 3.76 -5.27
N LEU A 111 8.43 3.62 -4.81
CA LEU A 111 9.61 3.44 -5.66
C LEU A 111 9.58 2.12 -6.43
N THR A 112 9.08 1.04 -5.83
CA THR A 112 8.99 -0.29 -6.45
C THR A 112 7.61 -0.59 -7.04
N GLU A 113 6.76 0.42 -7.16
CA GLU A 113 5.42 0.29 -7.75
C GLU A 113 4.44 -0.63 -7.01
N GLY A 114 4.77 -1.01 -5.77
CA GLY A 114 4.00 -1.97 -4.99
C GLY A 114 3.95 -3.37 -5.63
N VAL A 115 4.86 -3.69 -6.56
CA VAL A 115 4.90 -5.01 -7.22
C VAL A 115 5.77 -6.02 -6.49
N THR A 116 6.58 -5.56 -5.53
CA THR A 116 7.49 -6.41 -4.76
C THR A 116 7.00 -6.58 -3.32
N ILE A 117 7.34 -7.72 -2.71
CA ILE A 117 7.04 -8.01 -1.31
C ILE A 117 8.01 -7.34 -0.31
N ALA A 118 9.06 -6.67 -0.80
CA ALA A 118 10.14 -6.14 0.05
C ALA A 118 9.64 -5.21 1.18
N PRO A 119 8.66 -4.31 0.96
CA PRO A 119 8.14 -3.47 2.04
C PRO A 119 7.36 -4.21 3.12
N ILE A 120 6.92 -5.45 2.88
CA ILE A 120 6.12 -6.24 3.83
C ILE A 120 7.01 -7.30 4.47
N GLU A 121 7.63 -8.13 3.65
CA GLU A 121 8.37 -9.33 4.07
C GLU A 121 9.88 -9.13 4.10
N GLY A 122 10.40 -8.16 3.34
CA GLY A 122 11.83 -7.93 3.18
C GLY A 122 12.47 -7.05 4.25
N ILE A 123 11.65 -6.40 5.07
CA ILE A 123 12.08 -5.57 6.21
C ILE A 123 11.31 -6.05 7.44
N PRO A 124 11.80 -7.07 8.18
CA PRO A 124 11.20 -7.51 9.42
C PRO A 124 10.96 -6.38 10.43
N GLU A 125 11.95 -5.49 10.60
CA GLU A 125 11.90 -4.51 11.69
C GLU A 125 12.70 -3.24 11.38
N ILE A 126 12.18 -2.11 11.84
CA ILE A 126 12.86 -0.81 11.82
C ILE A 126 12.97 -0.29 13.25
N LYS A 127 14.20 0.02 13.69
CA LYS A 127 14.48 0.45 15.07
C LYS A 127 15.25 1.77 15.15
N ILE A 128 14.92 2.59 16.13
CA ILE A 128 15.76 3.71 16.54
C ILE A 128 16.67 3.24 17.68
N LYS A 129 17.98 3.27 17.45
CA LYS A 129 19.00 2.81 18.40
C LYS A 129 19.93 3.95 18.79
N SER A 130 20.68 3.77 19.87
CA SER A 130 21.66 4.74 20.35
C SER A 130 23.09 4.27 20.10
N ASN A 131 23.94 5.21 19.71
CA ASN A 131 25.39 5.06 19.66
C ASN A 131 26.00 5.26 21.06
N PRO A 132 27.26 4.82 21.29
CA PRO A 132 27.96 5.06 22.55
C PRO A 132 28.12 6.54 22.93
N ASP A 133 28.13 7.44 21.94
CA ASP A 133 28.19 8.90 22.15
C ASP A 133 26.83 9.53 22.50
N GLY A 134 25.77 8.72 22.61
CA GLY A 134 24.40 9.16 22.91
C GLY A 134 23.60 9.62 21.70
N SER A 135 24.20 9.74 20.51
CA SER A 135 23.46 10.03 19.27
C SER A 135 22.57 8.85 18.87
N GLN A 136 21.53 9.11 18.07
CA GLN A 136 20.59 8.08 17.62
C GLN A 136 20.73 7.79 16.13
N TYR A 137 20.51 6.54 15.72
CA TYR A 137 20.48 6.09 14.33
C TYR A 137 19.30 5.17 14.06
N LEU A 138 18.95 5.01 12.78
CA LEU A 138 17.92 4.08 12.32
C LEU A 138 18.57 2.77 11.85
N ALA A 139 18.10 1.65 12.37
CA ALA A 139 18.51 0.31 11.96
C ALA A 139 17.36 -0.37 11.21
N LEU A 140 17.66 -0.90 10.02
CA LEU A 140 16.75 -1.72 9.23
C LEU A 140 17.26 -3.16 9.28
N TYR A 141 16.37 -4.08 9.62
CA TYR A 141 16.61 -5.52 9.66
C TYR A 141 15.88 -6.21 8.52
#